data_AF-A0A1D4KBL5-F1
#
_entry.id   AF-A0A1D4KBL5-F1
#
_cell.length_a   1.000
_cell.length_b   1.000
_cell.length_c   1.000
_cell.angle_alpha   90.00
_cell.angle_beta   90.00
_cell.angle_gamma   90.00
#
_symmetry.space_group_name_H-M   'P 1'
#
loop_
_entity.id
_entity.type
_entity.pdbx_description
1 polymer ?
#
loop_
_entity_poly.entity_id
_entity_poly.type
_entity_poly.pdbx_seq_one_letter_code
_entity_poly.pdbx_strand_id
1 'polypeptide(L)'
;MTEQFNEQANQAYQSNFNQEPNSDARLMATLIYVLSFFAPLLAPLIIWLIKREESPFVDRAGKNYFNFLISYTIWLTVSSIAMIILIGFILVPVITVLLIVFTIIAAVKAYNGEDYLAPLSIRFLK
;
A
#
# COMPACT_ATOMS: atom_id res chain seq x y z
N MET A 1 -18.75 35.10 -3.96
CA MET A 1 -19.23 34.32 -2.79
C MET A 1 -19.01 32.83 -2.99
N THR A 2 -19.37 32.24 -4.14
CA THR A 2 -19.11 30.83 -4.47
C THR A 2 -17.62 30.49 -4.69
N GLU A 3 -16.86 31.38 -5.31
CA GLU A 3 -15.41 31.16 -5.52
C GLU A 3 -14.62 31.11 -4.21
N GLN A 4 -14.88 32.04 -3.28
CA GLN A 4 -14.23 32.04 -1.96
C GLN A 4 -14.58 30.81 -1.12
N PHE A 5 -15.82 30.30 -1.21
CA PHE A 5 -16.22 29.05 -0.56
C PHE A 5 -15.48 27.85 -1.16
N ASN A 6 -15.35 27.78 -2.49
CA ASN A 6 -14.60 26.71 -3.17
C ASN A 6 -13.10 26.77 -2.86
N GLU A 7 -12.52 27.97 -2.77
CA GLU A 7 -11.12 28.15 -2.39
C GLU A 7 -10.88 27.73 -0.93
N GLN A 8 -11.76 28.10 -0.01
CA GLN A 8 -11.68 27.66 1.40
C GLN A 8 -11.89 26.16 1.54
N ALA A 9 -12.83 25.58 0.80
CA ALA A 9 -13.05 24.13 0.77
C ALA A 9 -11.82 23.42 0.21
N ASN A 10 -11.23 23.91 -0.88
CA ASN A 10 -10.00 23.37 -1.44
C ASN A 10 -8.79 23.54 -0.52
N GLN A 11 -8.67 24.65 0.21
CA GLN A 11 -7.61 24.87 1.20
C GLN A 11 -7.79 23.98 2.42
N ALA A 12 -9.01 23.76 2.90
CA ALA A 12 -9.33 22.79 3.95
C ALA A 12 -9.04 21.35 3.47
N TYR A 13 -9.33 21.04 2.20
CA TYR A 13 -9.03 19.75 1.60
C TYR A 13 -7.52 19.51 1.48
N GLN A 14 -6.76 20.51 0.99
CA GLN A 14 -5.31 20.41 0.84
C GLN A 14 -4.58 20.45 2.18
N SER A 15 -5.06 21.23 3.16
CA SER A 15 -4.46 21.26 4.50
C SER A 15 -4.57 19.91 5.20
N ASN A 16 -5.72 19.22 5.13
CA ASN A 16 -5.87 17.84 5.64
C ASN A 16 -4.95 16.84 4.91
N PHE A 17 -4.63 17.07 3.64
CA PHE A 17 -3.73 16.22 2.86
C PHE A 17 -2.25 16.43 3.19
N ASN A 18 -1.86 17.65 3.56
CA ASN A 18 -0.49 18.06 3.86
C ASN A 18 -0.16 18.05 5.36
N GLN A 19 -1.06 17.56 6.22
CA GLN A 19 -0.70 17.30 7.61
C GLN A 19 0.19 16.06 7.66
N GLU A 20 1.37 16.24 8.22
CA GLU A 20 2.25 15.14 8.61
C GLU A 20 1.43 14.11 9.41
N PRO A 21 1.39 12.84 8.98
CA PRO A 21 0.57 11.84 9.63
C PRO A 21 1.00 11.66 11.09
N ASN A 22 0.03 11.63 11.99
CA ASN A 22 0.31 11.45 13.42
C ASN A 22 1.02 10.11 13.69
N SER A 23 1.63 9.98 14.87
CA SER A 23 2.38 8.78 15.23
C SER A 23 1.52 7.50 15.18
N ASP A 24 0.26 7.55 15.62
CA ASP A 24 -0.66 6.41 15.56
C ASP A 24 -0.90 5.94 14.11
N ALA A 25 -1.20 6.87 13.19
CA ALA A 25 -1.42 6.57 11.78
C ALA A 25 -0.17 5.96 11.12
N ARG A 26 1.01 6.49 11.44
CA ARG A 26 2.30 5.93 10.98
C ARG A 26 2.50 4.51 11.48
N LEU A 27 2.21 4.25 12.76
CA LEU A 27 2.29 2.91 13.34
C LEU A 27 1.29 1.96 12.69
N MET A 28 0.02 2.35 12.55
CA MET A 28 -1.01 1.53 11.92
C MET A 28 -0.66 1.20 10.46
N ALA A 29 -0.23 2.20 9.68
CA ALA A 29 0.24 1.99 8.32
C ALA A 29 1.46 1.06 8.26
N THR A 30 2.40 1.18 9.19
CA THR A 30 3.55 0.26 9.30
C THR A 30 3.11 -1.16 9.62
N LEU A 31 2.14 -1.33 10.53
CA LEU A 31 1.61 -2.63 10.93
C LEU A 31 0.91 -3.36 9.79
N ILE A 32 0.26 -2.64 8.86
CA ILE A 32 -0.27 -3.22 7.61
C ILE A 32 0.85 -3.99 6.90
N TYR A 33 2.03 -3.41 6.71
CA TYR A 33 3.14 -4.09 6.02
C TYR A 33 3.83 -5.14 6.89
N VAL A 34 4.07 -4.88 8.17
CA VAL A 34 4.79 -5.81 9.07
C VAL A 34 4.00 -7.08 9.35
N LEU A 35 2.71 -6.95 9.67
CA LEU A 35 1.88 -8.13 9.96
C LEU A 35 1.55 -8.93 8.70
N SER A 36 1.70 -8.33 7.52
CA SER A 36 1.48 -9.03 6.25
C SER A 36 2.43 -10.20 6.01
N PHE A 37 3.60 -10.22 6.65
CA PHE A 37 4.52 -11.35 6.56
C PHE A 37 3.94 -12.64 7.14
N PHE A 38 3.06 -12.53 8.14
CA PHE A 38 2.45 -13.67 8.82
C PHE A 38 0.99 -13.89 8.39
N ALA A 39 0.27 -12.81 8.10
CA ALA A 39 -1.14 -12.83 7.72
C ALA A 39 -1.40 -11.83 6.59
N PRO A 40 -0.97 -12.11 5.34
CA PRO A 40 -0.97 -11.14 4.24
C PRO A 40 -2.36 -10.60 3.87
N LEU A 41 -3.42 -11.34 4.12
CA LEU A 41 -4.78 -10.86 3.84
C LEU A 41 -5.44 -10.28 5.09
N LEU A 42 -5.55 -11.07 6.15
CA LEU A 42 -6.40 -10.74 7.30
C LEU A 42 -5.89 -9.56 8.12
N ALA A 43 -4.61 -9.54 8.52
CA ALA A 43 -4.11 -8.50 9.42
C ALA A 43 -4.10 -7.10 8.75
N PRO A 44 -3.58 -6.95 7.51
CA PRO A 44 -3.68 -5.69 6.77
C PRO A 44 -5.12 -5.23 6.55
N LEU A 45 -6.04 -6.17 6.25
CA LEU A 45 -7.44 -5.86 5.97
C LEU A 45 -8.17 -5.35 7.20
N ILE A 46 -7.97 -6.01 8.35
CA ILE A 46 -8.59 -5.60 9.62
C ILE A 46 -8.10 -4.20 10.01
N ILE A 47 -6.77 -3.97 9.98
CA ILE A 47 -6.21 -2.66 10.34
C ILE A 47 -6.73 -1.58 9.38
N TRP A 48 -6.67 -1.84 8.07
CA TRP A 48 -7.14 -0.88 7.08
C TRP A 48 -8.63 -0.57 7.27
N LEU A 49 -9.49 -1.56 7.48
CA LEU A 49 -10.93 -1.33 7.63
C LEU A 49 -11.27 -0.54 8.88
N ILE A 50 -10.56 -0.77 10.00
CA ILE A 50 -10.79 -0.03 11.25
C ILE A 50 -10.29 1.42 11.15
N LYS A 51 -9.10 1.62 10.57
CA LYS A 51 -8.39 2.92 10.62
C LYS A 51 -8.59 3.81 9.41
N ARG A 52 -9.15 3.31 8.31
CA ARG A 52 -9.28 4.08 7.06
C ARG A 52 -10.18 5.32 7.16
N GLU A 53 -11.22 5.29 7.99
CA GLU A 53 -12.12 6.44 8.16
C GLU A 53 -11.50 7.49 9.10
N GLU A 54 -10.62 7.07 10.01
CA GLU A 54 -9.95 7.95 10.97
C GLU A 54 -8.74 8.66 10.35
N SER A 55 -8.04 8.03 9.43
CA SER A 55 -6.80 8.55 8.86
C SER A 55 -6.73 8.39 7.34
N PRO A 56 -6.72 9.50 6.58
CA PRO A 56 -6.47 9.47 5.14
C PRO A 56 -5.14 8.82 4.77
N PHE A 57 -4.12 8.94 5.64
CA PHE A 57 -2.83 8.30 5.43
C PHE A 57 -2.93 6.76 5.53
N VAL A 58 -3.63 6.25 6.54
CA VAL A 58 -3.85 4.80 6.68
C VAL A 58 -4.73 4.26 5.55
N ASP A 59 -5.72 5.02 5.08
CA ASP A 59 -6.51 4.63 3.90
C ASP A 59 -5.63 4.49 2.65
N ARG A 60 -4.74 5.46 2.39
CA ARG A 60 -3.79 5.39 1.27
C ARG A 60 -2.80 4.24 1.41
N ALA A 61 -2.22 4.05 2.59
CA ALA A 61 -1.30 2.95 2.87
C ALA A 61 -1.98 1.59 2.64
N GLY A 62 -3.20 1.40 3.13
CA GLY A 62 -3.97 0.17 2.89
C GLY A 62 -4.31 -0.04 1.42
N LYS A 63 -4.78 0.98 0.71
CA LYS A 63 -5.02 0.89 -0.75
C LYS A 63 -3.74 0.54 -1.51
N ASN A 64 -2.62 1.17 -1.18
CA ASN A 64 -1.33 0.88 -1.79
C ASN A 64 -0.87 -0.56 -1.50
N TYR A 65 -1.03 -1.02 -0.26
CA TYR A 65 -0.75 -2.39 0.14
C TYR A 65 -1.57 -3.40 -0.67
N PHE A 66 -2.89 -3.22 -0.77
CA PHE A 66 -3.75 -4.16 -1.52
C PHE A 66 -3.49 -4.11 -3.03
N ASN A 67 -3.24 -2.93 -3.58
CA ASN A 67 -2.80 -2.78 -4.98
C ASN A 67 -1.51 -3.58 -5.23
N PHE A 68 -0.54 -3.47 -4.32
CA PHE A 68 0.71 -4.23 -4.37
C PHE A 68 0.48 -5.74 -4.23
N LEU A 69 -0.25 -6.18 -3.21
CA LEU A 69 -0.53 -7.60 -2.94
C LEU A 69 -1.22 -8.27 -4.12
N ILE A 70 -2.27 -7.65 -4.67
CA ILE A 70 -3.00 -8.18 -5.82
C ILE A 70 -2.09 -8.24 -7.04
N SER A 71 -1.33 -7.18 -7.32
CA SER A 71 -0.44 -7.14 -8.48
C SER A 71 0.64 -8.21 -8.42
N TYR A 72 1.31 -8.37 -7.28
CA TYR A 72 2.36 -9.37 -7.11
C TYR A 72 1.80 -10.79 -7.07
N THR A 73 0.57 -10.98 -6.60
CA THR A 73 -0.13 -12.26 -6.75
C THR A 73 -0.34 -12.59 -8.23
N ILE A 74 -0.79 -11.64 -9.04
CA ILE A 74 -0.94 -11.83 -10.50
C ILE A 74 0.41 -12.16 -11.14
N TRP A 75 1.47 -11.42 -10.82
CA TRP A 75 2.80 -11.67 -11.37
C TRP A 75 3.35 -13.06 -11.00
N LEU A 76 3.13 -13.52 -9.77
CA LEU A 76 3.48 -14.87 -9.33
C LEU A 76 2.64 -15.93 -10.05
N THR A 77 1.34 -15.70 -10.24
CA THR A 77 0.46 -16.62 -10.99
C THR A 77 0.91 -16.75 -12.45
N VAL A 78 1.16 -15.64 -13.14
CA VAL A 78 1.65 -15.64 -14.53
C VAL A 78 3.01 -16.34 -14.63
N SER A 79 3.92 -16.06 -13.70
CA SER A 79 5.25 -16.69 -13.67
C SER A 79 5.19 -18.18 -13.37
N SER A 80 4.25 -18.62 -12.53
CA SER A 80 4.02 -20.04 -12.24
C SER A 80 3.50 -20.77 -13.47
N ILE A 81 2.61 -20.17 -14.26
CA ILE A 81 2.16 -20.74 -15.54
C ILE A 81 3.33 -20.81 -16.53
N ALA A 82 4.21 -19.80 -16.55
CA ALA A 82 5.42 -19.79 -17.38
C ALA A 82 6.46 -20.85 -16.98
N MET A 83 6.28 -21.60 -15.89
CA MET A 83 7.13 -22.76 -15.57
C MET A 83 7.01 -23.88 -16.61
N ILE A 84 5.87 -23.98 -17.33
CA ILE A 84 5.65 -24.98 -18.39
C ILE A 84 6.73 -24.86 -19.48
N ILE A 85 7.20 -23.63 -19.75
CA ILE A 85 8.26 -23.33 -20.72
C ILE A 85 9.63 -23.05 -20.05
N LEU A 86 9.82 -23.51 -18.81
CA LEU A 86 11.02 -23.38 -17.98
C LEU A 86 11.41 -21.96 -17.53
N ILE A 87 10.91 -20.90 -18.16
CA ILE A 87 11.21 -19.50 -17.79
C ILE A 87 10.72 -19.17 -16.37
N GLY A 88 9.61 -19.77 -15.95
CA GLY A 88 9.03 -19.53 -14.61
C GLY A 88 9.97 -19.87 -13.45
N PHE A 89 10.91 -20.80 -13.61
CA PHE A 89 11.87 -21.16 -12.56
C PHE A 89 12.81 -20.01 -12.17
N ILE A 90 13.06 -19.07 -13.09
CA ILE A 90 13.85 -17.86 -12.81
C ILE A 90 12.93 -16.73 -12.35
N LEU A 91 11.77 -16.56 -12.97
CA LEU A 91 10.87 -15.44 -12.67
C LEU A 91 10.26 -15.50 -11.27
N VAL A 92 9.84 -16.68 -10.81
CA VAL A 92 9.22 -16.83 -9.49
C VAL A 92 10.14 -16.39 -8.35
N PRO A 93 11.39 -16.88 -8.20
CA PRO A 93 12.26 -16.43 -7.12
C PRO A 93 12.58 -14.93 -7.22
N VAL A 94 12.74 -14.38 -8.43
CA VAL A 94 12.96 -12.93 -8.63
C VAL A 94 11.77 -12.12 -8.09
N ILE A 95 10.54 -12.48 -8.47
CA ILE A 95 9.34 -11.77 -8.01
C ILE A 95 9.13 -11.95 -6.50
N THR A 96 9.40 -13.13 -5.94
CA THR A 96 9.33 -13.35 -4.49
C THR A 96 10.32 -12.48 -3.72
N VAL A 97 11.55 -12.35 -4.21
CA VAL A 97 12.55 -11.43 -3.60
C VAL A 97 12.07 -9.98 -3.68
N LEU A 98 11.56 -9.55 -4.84
CA LEU A 98 11.00 -8.20 -5.01
C LEU A 98 9.82 -7.96 -4.07
N LEU A 99 8.94 -8.94 -3.88
CA LEU A 99 7.82 -8.87 -2.94
C LEU A 99 8.33 -8.59 -1.52
N ILE A 100 9.30 -9.36 -1.04
CA ILE A 100 9.85 -9.19 0.32
C ILE A 100 10.53 -7.82 0.46
N VAL A 101 11.41 -7.46 -0.48
CA VAL A 101 12.14 -6.18 -0.45
C VAL A 101 11.18 -5.01 -0.45
N PHE A 102 10.18 -5.01 -1.34
CA PHE A 102 9.24 -3.90 -1.42
C PHE A 102 8.29 -3.83 -0.23
N THR A 103 7.92 -4.94 0.40
CA THR A 103 7.18 -4.91 1.67
C THR A 103 8.00 -4.23 2.77
N ILE A 104 9.30 -4.51 2.87
CA ILE A 104 10.18 -3.86 3.86
C ILE A 104 10.31 -2.36 3.58
N ILE A 105 10.56 -1.98 2.32
CA ILE A 105 10.65 -0.55 1.93
C ILE A 105 9.34 0.18 2.23
N ALA A 106 8.21 -0.47 1.94
CA ALA A 106 6.89 0.09 2.23
C ALA A 106 6.67 0.28 3.73
N ALA A 107 7.07 -0.68 4.56
CA ALA A 107 7.01 -0.57 6.02
C ALA A 107 7.85 0.60 6.55
N VAL A 108 9.10 0.74 6.07
CA VAL A 108 10.00 1.82 6.49
C VAL A 108 9.46 3.19 6.05
N LYS A 109 8.94 3.29 4.82
CA LYS A 109 8.34 4.54 4.32
C LYS A 109 7.07 4.90 5.07
N ALA A 110 6.19 3.92 5.33
CA ALA A 110 5.01 4.12 6.16
C ALA A 110 5.38 4.60 7.58
N TYR A 111 6.44 4.04 8.16
CA TYR A 111 6.96 4.48 9.44
C TYR A 111 7.45 5.93 9.40
N ASN A 112 8.01 6.40 8.28
CA ASN A 112 8.42 7.78 8.07
C ASN A 112 7.26 8.74 7.73
N GLY A 113 6.04 8.24 7.55
CA GLY A 113 4.90 9.05 7.09
C GLY A 113 4.87 9.27 5.57
N GLU A 114 5.68 8.53 4.82
CA GLU A 114 5.74 8.61 3.37
C GLU A 114 4.80 7.58 2.71
N ASP A 115 4.06 8.03 1.70
CA ASP A 115 3.29 7.14 0.85
C ASP A 115 4.19 6.37 -0.11
N TYR A 116 3.99 5.05 -0.19
CA TYR A 116 4.73 4.19 -1.11
C TYR A 116 3.83 3.18 -1.81
N LEU A 117 3.90 3.18 -3.14
CA LEU A 117 3.37 2.12 -3.98
C LEU A 117 4.56 1.43 -4.65
N ALA A 118 4.69 0.12 -4.42
CA ALA A 118 5.78 -0.64 -4.97
C ALA A 118 5.76 -0.62 -6.52
N PRO A 119 6.92 -0.57 -7.19
CA PRO A 119 7.01 -0.73 -8.63
C PRO A 119 6.30 -2.01 -9.09
N LEU A 120 5.78 -1.99 -10.33
CA LEU A 120 4.99 -3.08 -10.92
C LEU A 120 3.62 -3.31 -10.26
N SER A 121 3.19 -2.42 -9.36
CA SER A 121 1.83 -2.46 -8.79
C SER A 121 0.83 -1.67 -9.63
N ILE A 122 -0.29 -2.31 -9.94
CA ILE A 122 -1.45 -1.74 -10.64
C ILE A 122 -2.39 -1.12 -9.60
N ARG A 123 -2.88 0.10 -9.87
CA ARG A 123 -3.78 0.84 -8.98
C ARG A 123 -5.24 0.44 -9.19
N PHE A 124 -5.67 -0.66 -8.56
CA PHE A 124 -7.07 -1.10 -8.55
C PHE A 124 -7.93 -0.23 -7.63
N LEU A 125 -7.42 0.08 -6.44
CA LEU A 125 -8.03 0.96 -5.46
C LEU A 125 -7.46 2.37 -5.60
N LYS A 126 -8.33 3.37 -5.74
CA LYS A 126 -8.01 4.80 -5.86
C LYS A 126 -8.35 5.56 -4.59
#